data_AF-A0A4R8M7D9-F1
#
_entry.id   AF-A0A4R8M7D9-F1
#
_cell.length_a   1.000
_cell.length_b   1.000
_cell.length_c   1.000
_cell.angle_alpha   90.00
_cell.angle_beta   90.00
_cell.angle_gamma   90.00
#
_symmetry.space_group_name_H-M   'P 1'
#
loop_
_entity.id
_entity.type
_entity.pdbx_description
1 polymer ?
#
loop_
_entity_poly.entity_id
_entity_poly.type
_entity_poly.pdbx_seq_one_letter_code
_entity_poly.pdbx_strand_id
1 'polypeptide(L)'
;MENLKVVQFDFGFECNPILAKEKVVKPTKKDKSDFVFDFMDCLASPIIVFKSAWQDTIPKDILSRIKLSRIICSMTGDKTASLTETLAYMMPRTYEAPMQTEWANIYTWLGLQYAMQNKSKDQLEAMTEIAPKELSDYEKGLLKNLRLWIYDKRRKALKGILKKNKVSKDDGVLDIQEKLF
;
A
#
# COMPACT_ATOMS: atom_id res chain seq x y z
N MET A 1 -2.69 43.09 -21.14
CA MET A 1 -2.38 42.12 -22.20
C MET A 1 -1.45 41.08 -21.59
N GLU A 2 -1.97 39.91 -21.23
CA GLU A 2 -1.18 38.83 -20.62
C GLU A 2 -0.43 38.07 -21.72
N ASN A 3 0.89 38.00 -21.61
CA ASN A 3 1.76 37.28 -22.54
C ASN A 3 1.68 35.77 -22.28
N LEU A 4 0.99 35.04 -23.16
CA LEU A 4 0.99 33.58 -23.21
C LEU A 4 2.30 33.10 -23.85
N LYS A 5 3.13 32.37 -23.08
CA LYS A 5 4.28 31.63 -23.63
C LYS A 5 3.77 30.35 -24.31
N VAL A 6 3.77 30.35 -25.63
CA VAL A 6 3.56 29.14 -26.44
C VAL A 6 4.93 28.52 -26.71
N VAL A 7 5.12 27.25 -26.34
CA VAL A 7 6.29 26.46 -26.76
C VAL A 7 5.79 25.50 -27.82
N GLN A 8 6.07 25.83 -29.09
CA GLN A 8 5.74 25.00 -30.24
C GLN A 8 6.93 24.07 -30.50
N PHE A 9 6.72 22.75 -30.42
CA PHE A 9 7.70 21.77 -30.87
C PHE A 9 7.38 21.41 -32.33
N ASP A 10 8.23 21.84 -33.26
CA ASP A 10 8.04 21.64 -34.69
C ASP A 10 8.43 20.22 -35.13
N PHE A 11 7.43 19.35 -35.32
CA PHE A 11 7.58 18.02 -35.91
C PHE A 11 7.19 17.95 -37.39
N GLY A 12 7.14 19.09 -38.10
CA GLY A 12 6.87 19.12 -39.55
C GLY A 12 5.43 18.79 -39.95
N PHE A 13 4.48 18.82 -39.01
CA PHE A 13 3.04 18.74 -39.28
C PHE A 13 2.36 20.01 -38.78
N GLU A 14 1.51 20.63 -39.61
CA GLU A 14 0.65 21.74 -39.20
C GLU A 14 -0.48 21.22 -38.31
N CYS A 15 -0.22 21.13 -37.00
CA CYS A 15 -1.28 20.91 -36.02
C CYS A 15 -1.86 22.27 -35.59
N ASN A 16 -3.15 22.49 -35.84
CA ASN A 16 -3.87 23.60 -35.22
C ASN A 16 -3.72 23.51 -33.69
N PRO A 17 -3.31 24.60 -33.00
CA PRO A 17 -3.10 24.57 -31.57
C PRO A 17 -4.41 24.22 -30.88
N ILE A 18 -4.45 23.07 -30.22
CA ILE A 18 -5.57 22.73 -29.34
C ILE A 18 -5.57 23.82 -28.27
N LEU A 19 -6.66 24.59 -28.19
CA LEU A 19 -6.90 25.51 -27.07
C LEU A 19 -7.09 24.67 -25.81
N ALA A 20 -5.98 24.25 -25.21
CA ALA A 20 -5.96 23.68 -23.89
C ALA A 20 -6.40 24.78 -22.93
N LYS A 21 -7.70 24.83 -22.65
CA LYS A 21 -8.16 25.40 -21.38
C LYS A 21 -7.65 24.46 -20.31
N GLU A 22 -6.38 24.60 -19.95
CA GLU A 22 -5.89 24.12 -18.66
C GLU A 22 -6.73 24.84 -17.62
N LYS A 23 -7.84 24.24 -17.22
CA LYS A 23 -8.42 24.51 -15.92
C LYS A 23 -7.39 23.97 -14.94
N VAL A 24 -6.37 24.79 -14.65
CA VAL A 24 -5.50 24.59 -13.50
C VAL A 24 -6.41 24.80 -12.29
N VAL A 25 -7.11 23.73 -11.92
CA VAL A 25 -7.87 23.68 -10.68
C VAL A 25 -6.82 23.77 -9.60
N LYS A 26 -6.64 24.98 -9.06
CA LYS A 26 -5.72 25.20 -7.94
C LYS A 26 -6.18 24.28 -6.81
N PRO A 27 -5.34 23.33 -6.35
CA PRO A 27 -5.74 22.39 -5.32
C PRO A 27 -6.15 23.16 -4.07
N THR A 28 -7.33 22.85 -3.54
CA THR A 28 -7.85 23.51 -2.34
C THR A 28 -6.98 23.15 -1.13
N LYS A 29 -7.05 23.95 -0.05
CA LYS A 29 -6.31 23.64 1.19
C LYS A 29 -6.64 22.25 1.75
N LYS A 30 -7.88 21.77 1.53
CA LYS A 30 -8.35 20.44 1.93
C LYS A 30 -7.72 19.33 1.08
N ASP A 31 -7.62 19.53 -0.23
CA ASP A 31 -6.99 18.55 -1.13
C ASP A 31 -5.51 18.35 -0.78
N LYS A 32 -4.82 19.43 -0.39
CA LYS A 32 -3.42 19.36 0.08
C LYS A 32 -3.29 18.59 1.40
N SER A 33 -4.19 18.78 2.37
CA SER A 33 -4.14 18.03 3.63
C SER A 33 -4.43 16.55 3.45
N ASP A 34 -5.35 16.21 2.53
CA ASP A 34 -5.69 14.82 2.21
C ASP A 34 -4.52 14.11 1.52
N PHE A 35 -3.84 14.79 0.57
CA PHE A 35 -2.62 14.26 -0.05
C PHE A 35 -1.50 14.00 0.97
N VAL A 36 -1.22 14.95 1.86
CA VAL A 36 -0.16 14.77 2.87
C VAL A 36 -0.50 13.60 3.79
N PHE A 37 -1.76 13.46 4.22
CA PHE A 37 -2.19 12.33 5.03
C PHE A 37 -2.07 11.01 4.28
N ASP A 38 -2.47 10.95 3.01
CA ASP A 38 -2.37 9.75 2.19
C ASP A 38 -0.90 9.32 1.97
N PHE A 39 -0.01 10.29 1.78
CA PHE A 39 1.42 10.04 1.67
C PHE A 39 2.02 9.56 3.00
N MET A 40 1.67 10.20 4.12
CA MET A 40 2.06 9.76 5.47
C MET A 40 1.56 8.35 5.79
N ASP A 41 0.36 8.00 5.36
CA ASP A 41 -0.20 6.65 5.53
C ASP A 41 0.64 5.59 4.81
N CYS A 42 1.19 5.90 3.64
CA CYS A 42 2.04 4.95 2.93
C CYS A 42 3.36 4.69 3.69
N LEU A 43 3.96 5.74 4.26
CA LEU A 43 5.32 5.69 4.82
C LEU A 43 5.39 5.35 6.31
N ALA A 44 4.49 5.95 7.10
CA ALA A 44 4.56 6.00 8.55
C ALA A 44 3.47 5.17 9.25
N SER A 45 2.44 4.72 8.53
CA SER A 45 1.46 3.81 9.14
C SER A 45 2.13 2.52 9.60
N PRO A 46 1.77 2.02 10.80
CA PRO A 46 2.31 0.75 11.28
C PRO A 46 1.98 -0.39 10.32
N ILE A 47 2.84 -1.39 10.26
CA ILE A 47 2.59 -2.63 9.52
C ILE A 47 1.71 -3.50 10.42
N ILE A 48 0.52 -3.84 9.94
CA ILE A 48 -0.41 -4.69 10.68
C ILE A 48 -0.14 -6.13 10.30
N VAL A 49 0.07 -6.95 11.32
CA VAL A 49 0.35 -8.37 11.17
C VAL A 49 -0.66 -9.18 11.97
N PHE A 50 -0.93 -10.43 11.57
CA PHE A 50 -1.76 -11.33 12.37
C PHE A 50 -1.08 -11.59 13.73
N LYS A 51 -1.85 -11.43 14.80
CA LYS A 51 -1.36 -11.59 16.17
C LYS A 51 -1.15 -13.08 16.47
N SER A 52 0.09 -13.52 16.36
CA SER A 52 0.51 -14.91 16.62
C SER A 52 1.93 -14.95 17.19
N ALA A 53 2.35 -16.10 17.71
CA ALA A 53 3.74 -16.37 18.09
C ALA A 53 4.70 -16.36 16.87
N TRP A 54 4.17 -16.48 15.66
CA TRP A 54 4.94 -16.55 14.40
C TRP A 54 5.16 -15.20 13.72
N GLN A 55 4.96 -14.08 14.43
CA GLN A 55 5.16 -12.74 13.86
C GLN A 55 6.62 -12.51 13.42
N ASP A 56 7.58 -13.03 14.18
CA ASP A 56 9.01 -12.87 13.91
C ASP A 56 9.51 -13.72 12.74
N THR A 57 8.68 -14.65 12.25
CA THR A 57 8.98 -15.54 11.12
C THR A 57 8.84 -14.84 9.77
N ILE A 58 8.24 -13.65 9.73
CA ILE A 58 8.06 -12.93 8.47
C ILE A 58 9.42 -12.46 7.94
N PRO A 59 9.77 -12.81 6.68
CA PRO A 59 11.01 -12.36 6.06
C PRO A 59 11.15 -10.83 6.07
N LYS A 60 12.32 -10.35 6.49
CA LYS A 60 12.65 -8.93 6.54
C LYS A 60 12.52 -8.25 5.17
N ASP A 61 12.77 -8.98 4.08
CA ASP A 61 12.62 -8.50 2.71
C ASP A 61 11.15 -8.17 2.37
N ILE A 62 10.19 -8.97 2.84
CA ILE A 62 8.77 -8.68 2.65
C ILE A 62 8.41 -7.39 3.41
N LEU A 63 8.83 -7.29 4.68
CA LEU A 63 8.55 -6.13 5.53
C LEU A 63 9.13 -4.83 4.97
N SER A 64 10.37 -4.87 4.44
CA SER A 64 11.02 -3.68 3.87
C SER A 64 10.32 -3.17 2.61
N ARG A 65 9.75 -4.08 1.80
CA ARG A 65 9.03 -3.75 0.56
C ARG A 65 7.62 -3.23 0.77
N ILE A 66 7.01 -3.45 1.94
CA ILE A 66 5.62 -3.00 2.20
C ILE A 66 5.45 -1.51 1.92
N LYS A 67 6.38 -0.66 2.36
CA LYS A 67 6.29 0.80 2.14
C LYS A 67 6.22 1.15 0.65
N LEU A 68 7.09 0.55 -0.17
CA LEU A 68 7.09 0.75 -1.62
C LEU A 68 5.79 0.23 -2.25
N SER A 69 5.33 -0.95 -1.82
CA SER A 69 4.08 -1.53 -2.33
C SER A 69 2.85 -0.66 -1.99
N ARG A 70 2.85 0.02 -0.84
CA ARG A 70 1.79 0.97 -0.46
C ARG A 70 1.77 2.20 -1.35
N ILE A 71 2.95 2.73 -1.69
CA ILE A 71 3.07 3.89 -2.60
C ILE A 71 2.53 3.51 -3.98
N ILE A 72 2.96 2.36 -4.53
CA ILE A 72 2.48 1.86 -5.83
C ILE A 72 0.95 1.69 -5.81
N CYS A 73 0.42 1.07 -4.75
CA CYS A 73 -1.03 0.91 -4.58
C CYS A 73 -1.75 2.28 -4.50
N SER A 74 -1.17 3.26 -3.79
CA SER A 74 -1.76 4.60 -3.70
C SER A 74 -1.75 5.34 -5.05
N MET A 75 -0.75 5.09 -5.92
CA MET A 75 -0.69 5.67 -7.27
C MET A 75 -1.81 5.15 -8.18
N THR A 76 -2.28 3.92 -7.95
CA THR A 76 -3.42 3.36 -8.70
C THR A 76 -4.78 3.95 -8.26
N GLY A 77 -4.82 4.71 -7.16
CA GLY A 77 -6.05 5.27 -6.60
C GLY A 77 -6.85 4.28 -5.73
N ASP A 78 -6.37 3.05 -5.59
CA ASP A 78 -7.01 2.01 -4.80
C ASP A 78 -6.85 2.24 -3.30
N LYS A 79 -7.96 2.44 -2.60
CA LYS A 79 -8.03 2.58 -1.13
C LYS A 79 -8.04 1.23 -0.43
N THR A 80 -7.07 0.38 -0.74
CA THR A 80 -6.94 -0.97 -0.19
C THR A 80 -5.50 -1.23 0.24
N ALA A 81 -5.27 -2.25 1.08
CA ALA A 81 -3.92 -2.67 1.41
C ALA A 81 -3.23 -3.26 0.17
N SER A 82 -1.90 -3.14 0.10
CA SER A 82 -1.14 -3.76 -0.99
C SER A 82 -1.17 -5.29 -0.87
N LEU A 83 -0.92 -5.97 -1.99
CA LEU A 83 -0.84 -7.44 -1.99
C LEU A 83 0.29 -7.93 -1.07
N THR A 84 1.45 -7.27 -1.10
CA THR A 84 2.58 -7.57 -0.21
C THR A 84 2.24 -7.40 1.27
N GLU A 85 1.53 -6.33 1.62
CA GLU A 85 1.07 -6.10 3.00
C GLU A 85 0.08 -7.18 3.45
N THR A 86 -0.80 -7.60 2.54
CA THR A 86 -1.78 -8.66 2.81
C THR A 86 -1.11 -10.02 3.00
N LEU A 87 -0.10 -10.33 2.17
CA LEU A 87 0.72 -11.53 2.31
C LEU A 87 1.43 -11.57 3.68
N ALA A 88 2.06 -10.46 4.07
CA ALA A 88 2.72 -10.34 5.37
C ALA A 88 1.74 -10.51 6.54
N TYR A 89 0.52 -9.98 6.42
CA TYR A 89 -0.52 -10.18 7.42
C TYR A 89 -0.92 -11.65 7.56
N MET A 90 -1.11 -12.37 6.46
CA MET A 90 -1.57 -13.77 6.48
C MET A 90 -0.48 -14.76 6.92
N MET A 91 0.80 -14.45 6.69
CA MET A 91 1.90 -15.39 6.89
C MET A 91 1.98 -15.97 8.32
N PRO A 92 1.89 -15.21 9.43
CA PRO A 92 1.88 -15.82 10.77
C PRO A 92 0.68 -16.74 11.02
N ARG A 93 -0.47 -16.44 10.41
CA ARG A 93 -1.68 -17.26 10.56
C ARG A 93 -1.51 -18.63 9.94
N THR A 94 -0.72 -18.77 8.86
CA THR A 94 -0.53 -20.06 8.18
C THR A 94 0.31 -21.03 9.00
N TYR A 95 1.22 -20.51 9.84
CA TYR A 95 2.06 -21.31 10.74
C TYR A 95 1.32 -21.77 12.01
N GLU A 96 0.25 -21.08 12.40
CA GLU A 96 -0.46 -21.38 13.65
C GLU A 96 -1.37 -22.60 13.53
N ALA A 97 -2.11 -22.71 12.44
CA ALA A 97 -3.03 -23.81 12.18
C ALA A 97 -3.39 -23.88 10.70
N PRO A 98 -3.82 -25.05 10.19
CA PRO A 98 -4.39 -25.16 8.85
C PRO A 98 -5.50 -24.12 8.62
N MET A 99 -5.52 -23.54 7.43
CA MET A 99 -6.56 -22.60 7.00
C MET A 99 -7.62 -23.33 6.20
N GLN A 100 -8.81 -22.73 6.11
CA GLN A 100 -9.82 -23.17 5.14
C GLN A 100 -9.27 -23.02 3.73
N THR A 101 -9.77 -23.85 2.82
CA THR A 101 -9.27 -23.98 1.44
C THR A 101 -9.19 -22.64 0.72
N GLU A 102 -10.20 -21.79 0.87
CA GLU A 102 -10.29 -20.48 0.22
C GLU A 102 -9.16 -19.55 0.69
N TRP A 103 -8.86 -19.55 1.99
CA TRP A 103 -7.77 -18.74 2.55
C TRP A 103 -6.39 -19.31 2.20
N ALA A 104 -6.26 -20.63 2.09
CA ALA A 104 -5.03 -21.27 1.60
C ALA A 104 -4.76 -20.92 0.13
N ASN A 105 -5.79 -20.94 -0.72
CA ASN A 105 -5.72 -20.51 -2.11
C ASN A 105 -5.35 -19.03 -2.23
N ILE A 106 -5.98 -18.16 -1.44
CA ILE A 106 -5.65 -16.73 -1.40
C ILE A 106 -4.17 -16.53 -0.99
N TYR A 107 -3.70 -17.22 0.05
CA TYR A 107 -2.33 -17.09 0.54
C TYR A 107 -1.30 -17.52 -0.52
N THR A 108 -1.50 -18.68 -1.13
CA THR A 108 -0.61 -19.22 -2.17
C THR A 108 -0.63 -18.34 -3.42
N TRP A 109 -1.80 -17.86 -3.83
CA TRP A 109 -1.94 -16.89 -4.93
C TRP A 109 -1.20 -15.58 -4.63
N LEU A 110 -1.33 -15.03 -3.41
CA LEU A 110 -0.59 -13.83 -3.00
C LEU A 110 0.93 -14.04 -3.05
N GLY A 111 1.40 -15.22 -2.65
CA GLY A 111 2.80 -15.62 -2.77
C GLY A 111 3.26 -15.64 -4.22
N LEU A 112 2.47 -16.23 -5.13
CA LEU A 112 2.75 -16.24 -6.57
C LEU A 112 2.86 -14.81 -7.12
N GLN A 113 1.91 -13.93 -6.80
CA GLN A 113 1.95 -12.52 -7.21
C GLN A 113 3.20 -11.82 -6.68
N TYR A 114 3.60 -12.10 -5.45
CA TYR A 114 4.84 -11.56 -4.87
C TYR A 114 6.09 -12.07 -5.61
N ALA A 115 6.16 -13.36 -5.94
CA ALA A 115 7.29 -13.92 -6.68
C ALA A 115 7.41 -13.31 -8.08
N MET A 116 6.28 -13.12 -8.78
CA MET A 116 6.22 -12.45 -10.09
C MET A 116 6.74 -11.00 -10.01
N GLN A 117 6.33 -10.24 -8.99
CA GLN A 117 6.76 -8.85 -8.80
C GLN A 117 8.24 -8.72 -8.48
N ASN A 118 8.81 -9.66 -7.72
CA ASN A 118 10.20 -9.60 -7.27
C ASN A 118 11.17 -10.35 -8.20
N LYS A 119 10.69 -10.95 -9.29
CA LYS A 119 11.50 -11.66 -10.30
C LYS A 119 12.42 -12.75 -9.71
N SER A 120 12.01 -13.39 -8.61
CA SER A 120 12.72 -14.56 -8.08
C SER A 120 12.34 -15.79 -8.87
N LYS A 121 13.26 -16.28 -9.72
CA LYS A 121 12.99 -17.41 -10.64
C LYS A 121 12.65 -18.69 -9.88
N ASP A 122 13.44 -19.01 -8.85
CA ASP A 122 13.27 -20.24 -8.07
C ASP A 122 11.96 -20.22 -7.26
N GLN A 123 11.62 -19.07 -6.65
CA GLN A 123 10.34 -18.93 -5.94
C GLN A 123 9.16 -18.99 -6.90
N LEU A 124 9.28 -18.40 -8.09
CA LEU A 124 8.22 -18.40 -9.10
C LEU A 124 7.90 -19.82 -9.56
N GLU A 125 8.92 -20.64 -9.83
CA GLU A 125 8.75 -22.03 -10.24
C GLU A 125 8.01 -22.83 -9.15
N ALA A 126 8.49 -22.76 -7.91
CA ALA A 126 7.86 -23.45 -6.77
C ALA A 126 6.41 -22.98 -6.52
N MET A 127 6.13 -21.69 -6.66
CA MET A 127 4.79 -21.13 -6.44
C MET A 127 3.82 -21.47 -7.58
N THR A 128 4.32 -21.64 -8.81
CA THR A 128 3.46 -21.96 -9.97
C THR A 128 2.86 -23.36 -9.88
N GLU A 129 3.54 -24.30 -9.21
CA GLU A 129 3.04 -25.66 -8.99
C GLU A 129 1.93 -25.72 -7.92
N ILE A 130 2.01 -24.83 -6.92
CA ILE A 130 1.15 -24.90 -5.73
C ILE A 130 -0.04 -23.93 -5.83
N ALA A 131 0.19 -22.72 -6.35
CA ALA A 131 -0.81 -21.67 -6.33
C ALA A 131 -1.85 -21.85 -7.44
N PRO A 132 -3.13 -21.52 -7.18
CA PRO A 132 -4.12 -21.46 -8.24
C PRO A 132 -3.75 -20.36 -9.24
N LYS A 133 -4.03 -20.60 -10.53
CA LYS A 133 -3.78 -19.61 -11.60
C LYS A 133 -4.61 -18.34 -11.40
N GLU A 134 -5.87 -18.52 -11.00
CA GLU A 134 -6.80 -17.44 -10.71
C GLU A 134 -7.64 -17.76 -9.48
N LEU A 135 -8.04 -16.72 -8.76
CA LEU A 135 -8.98 -16.82 -7.65
C LEU A 135 -10.42 -16.83 -8.18
N SER A 136 -11.28 -17.62 -7.54
CA SER A 136 -12.73 -17.57 -7.74
C SER A 136 -13.30 -16.20 -7.33
N ASP A 137 -14.50 -15.86 -7.79
CA ASP A 137 -15.15 -14.59 -7.43
C ASP A 137 -15.40 -14.46 -5.93
N TYR A 138 -15.67 -15.59 -5.27
CA TYR A 138 -15.82 -15.64 -3.81
C TYR A 138 -14.50 -15.31 -3.11
N GLU A 139 -13.39 -15.95 -3.50
CA GLU A 139 -12.06 -15.69 -2.94
C GLU A 139 -11.59 -14.27 -3.23
N LYS A 140 -11.86 -13.73 -4.43
CA LYS A 140 -11.61 -12.32 -4.77
C LYS A 140 -12.37 -11.39 -3.83
N GLY A 141 -13.63 -11.71 -3.50
CA GLY A 141 -14.43 -10.99 -2.52
C GLY A 141 -13.83 -11.03 -1.11
N LEU A 142 -13.43 -12.21 -0.64
CA LEU A 142 -12.75 -12.39 0.66
C LEU A 142 -11.45 -11.59 0.74
N LEU A 143 -10.60 -11.70 -0.29
CA LEU A 143 -9.34 -10.96 -0.37
C LEU A 143 -9.57 -9.45 -0.38
N LYS A 144 -10.55 -8.96 -1.15
CA LYS A 144 -10.90 -7.53 -1.19
C LYS A 144 -11.32 -7.03 0.19
N ASN A 145 -12.17 -7.78 0.90
CA ASN A 145 -12.61 -7.43 2.24
C ASN A 145 -11.45 -7.39 3.24
N LEU A 146 -10.55 -8.38 3.18
CA LEU A 146 -9.35 -8.38 4.02
C LEU A 146 -8.46 -7.17 3.73
N ARG A 147 -8.21 -6.86 2.47
CA ARG A 147 -7.41 -5.70 2.05
C ARG A 147 -8.00 -4.37 2.50
N LEU A 148 -9.31 -4.21 2.44
CA LEU A 148 -10.02 -3.04 2.96
C LEU A 148 -9.88 -2.94 4.48
N TRP A 149 -10.05 -4.05 5.19
CA TRP A 149 -9.92 -4.08 6.64
C TRP A 149 -8.50 -3.68 7.10
N ILE A 150 -7.45 -4.21 6.46
CA ILE A 150 -6.05 -3.86 6.79
C ILE A 150 -5.82 -2.36 6.56
N TYR A 151 -6.27 -1.84 5.42
CA TYR A 151 -6.16 -0.42 5.07
C TYR A 151 -6.84 0.50 6.11
N ASP A 152 -8.07 0.16 6.51
CA ASP A 152 -8.79 0.92 7.53
C ASP A 152 -8.11 0.87 8.89
N LYS A 153 -7.63 -0.32 9.28
CA LYS A 153 -6.97 -0.49 10.58
C LYS A 153 -5.66 0.29 10.65
N ARG A 154 -4.83 0.28 9.60
CA ARG A 154 -3.55 1.00 9.61
C ARG A 154 -3.76 2.52 9.67
N ARG A 155 -4.78 3.03 8.97
CA ARG A 155 -5.15 4.46 9.01
C ARG A 155 -5.69 4.89 10.36
N LYS A 156 -6.51 4.04 10.98
CA LYS A 156 -6.99 4.25 12.35
C LYS A 156 -5.83 4.31 13.33
N ALA A 157 -4.85 3.42 13.19
CA ALA A 157 -3.65 3.42 14.02
C ALA A 157 -2.81 4.69 13.82
N LEU A 158 -2.58 5.12 12.56
CA LEU A 158 -1.86 6.36 12.26
C LEU A 158 -2.56 7.59 12.87
N LYS A 159 -3.89 7.70 12.71
CA LYS A 159 -4.66 8.78 13.34
C LYS A 159 -4.53 8.77 14.87
N GLY A 160 -4.49 7.58 15.48
CA GLY A 160 -4.24 7.42 16.91
C GLY A 160 -2.86 7.97 17.33
N ILE A 161 -1.81 7.61 16.58
CA ILE A 161 -0.44 8.08 16.82
C ILE A 161 -0.35 9.60 16.69
N LEU A 162 -0.94 10.18 15.63
CA LEU A 162 -0.94 11.62 15.40
C LEU A 162 -1.68 12.39 16.51
N LYS A 163 -2.80 11.85 17.00
CA LYS A 163 -3.53 12.43 18.13
C LYS A 163 -2.70 12.38 19.41
N LYS A 164 -2.08 11.25 19.74
CA LYS A 164 -1.23 11.09 20.92
C LYS A 164 -0.05 12.07 20.91
N ASN A 165 0.63 12.20 19.76
CA ASN A 165 1.77 13.10 19.60
C ASN A 165 1.38 14.59 19.68
N LYS A 166 0.14 14.94 19.33
CA LYS A 166 -0.36 16.30 19.49
C LYS A 166 -0.60 16.61 20.97
N VAL A 167 -1.24 15.69 21.69
CA VAL A 167 -1.48 15.80 23.14
C VAL A 167 -0.16 15.94 23.90
N SER A 168 0.84 15.10 23.60
CA SER A 168 2.15 15.18 24.26
C SER A 168 2.92 16.49 23.96
N LYS A 169 2.66 17.12 22.81
CA LYS A 169 3.23 18.45 22.46
C LYS A 169 2.56 19.57 23.25
N ASP A 170 1.25 19.47 23.47
CA ASP A 170 0.49 20.40 24.30
C ASP A 170 0.82 20.22 25.80
N ASP A 171 1.21 19.01 26.21
CA ASP A 171 1.67 18.66 27.57
C ASP A 171 3.17 18.98 27.83
N GLY A 172 3.90 19.52 26.84
CA GLY A 172 5.29 19.98 27.00
C GLY A 172 6.36 18.90 27.14
N VAL A 173 6.03 17.61 27.04
CA VAL A 173 7.00 16.50 27.20
C VAL A 173 7.38 15.94 25.82
N LEU A 174 8.51 16.42 25.28
CA LEU A 174 9.16 15.83 24.11
C LEU A 174 9.98 14.60 24.53
N ASP A 175 9.32 13.46 24.63
CA ASP A 175 9.94 12.16 24.89
C ASP A 175 10.56 11.58 23.59
N ILE A 176 11.63 12.23 23.08
CA ILE A 176 12.31 11.82 21.84
C ILE A 176 13.56 10.95 22.12
N GLN A 177 13.81 10.44 23.33
CA GLN A 177 15.07 9.73 23.60
C GLN A 177 15.00 8.28 24.08
N GLU A 178 13.85 7.66 24.33
CA GLU A 178 13.84 6.33 24.98
C GLU A 178 13.60 5.09 24.11
N LYS A 179 13.54 5.17 22.76
CA LYS A 179 13.26 3.98 21.92
C LYS A 179 14.20 3.73 20.74
N LEU A 180 15.48 3.99 20.93
CA LEU A 180 16.54 3.66 19.95
C LEU A 180 17.50 2.55 20.39
N PHE A 181 17.11 1.73 21.37
CA PHE A 181 17.76 0.46 21.68
C PHE A 181 16.72 -0.63 21.86
#